data_AF-A0A2S2PVK9-F1
#
_entry.id   AF-A0A2S2PVK9-F1
#
_cell.length_a   1.000
_cell.length_b   1.000
_cell.length_c   1.000
_cell.angle_alpha   90.00
_cell.angle_beta   90.00
_cell.angle_gamma   90.00
#
_symmetry.space_group_name_H-M   'P 1'
#
loop_
_entity.id
_entity.type
_entity.pdbx_description
1 polymer ?
#
loop_
_entity_poly.entity_id
_entity_poly.type
_entity_poly.pdbx_seq_one_letter_code
_entity_poly.pdbx_strand_id
1 'polypeptide(L)'
;MSISNISDIINTLPILKEDEYFSQFITNKKGNKFKVNIVQLSVDEQLGKLNKGLQYVEELICDITYENHEELFNQVMWIENLESVIDEILLQIQNLQSSIELLKCKIIDLFVQVQTQVIILNRLHAICDLLRKIMRTQSLTLQVLDKEIMLSSNFMFEIRELMEDKDLKEITFLSKDLIKLSNLCEKNLLG
;
A
#
# COMPACT_ATOMS: atom_id res chain seq x y z
N MET A 1 12.82 -17.38 -31.19
CA MET A 1 13.98 -18.02 -31.84
C MET A 1 15.12 -17.93 -30.83
N SER A 2 15.05 -18.72 -29.75
CA SER A 2 15.67 -20.05 -29.60
C SER A 2 17.18 -20.00 -29.76
N ILE A 3 17.82 -19.49 -28.69
CA ILE A 3 19.09 -19.94 -28.10
C ILE A 3 19.80 -20.96 -29.01
N SER A 4 20.71 -20.45 -29.84
CA SER A 4 21.71 -21.26 -30.55
C SER A 4 22.64 -21.85 -29.49
N ASN A 5 22.20 -22.99 -28.95
CA ASN A 5 22.94 -23.77 -27.98
C ASN A 5 24.36 -24.01 -28.52
N ILE A 6 25.33 -24.00 -27.62
CA ILE A 6 26.72 -24.42 -27.84
C ILE A 6 26.82 -25.80 -28.56
N SER A 7 25.74 -26.58 -28.60
CA SER A 7 25.63 -27.82 -29.40
C SER A 7 25.69 -27.61 -30.92
N ASP A 8 25.27 -26.47 -31.44
CA ASP A 8 25.27 -26.21 -32.89
C ASP A 8 26.66 -25.82 -33.41
N ILE A 9 27.52 -25.29 -32.52
CA ILE A 9 28.95 -25.04 -32.79
C ILE A 9 29.70 -26.36 -33.05
N ILE A 10 29.26 -27.47 -32.44
CA ILE A 10 29.82 -28.81 -32.69
C ILE A 10 29.34 -29.37 -34.04
N ASN A 11 28.25 -28.84 -34.58
CA ASN A 11 27.63 -29.27 -35.82
C ASN A 11 28.14 -28.48 -37.05
N THR A 12 28.69 -27.28 -36.87
CA THR A 12 29.32 -26.46 -37.94
C THR A 12 30.78 -26.83 -38.23
N LEU A 13 31.28 -27.95 -37.72
CA LEU A 13 32.65 -28.44 -37.91
C LEU A 13 32.71 -29.66 -38.88
N PRO A 14 32.22 -29.59 -40.13
CA PRO A 14 32.27 -30.72 -41.06
C PRO A 14 33.71 -31.09 -41.43
N ILE A 15 34.57 -30.10 -41.67
CA ILE A 15 35.98 -30.31 -42.07
C ILE A 15 36.80 -31.00 -40.96
N LEU A 16 36.51 -30.68 -39.69
CA LEU A 16 37.22 -31.26 -38.54
C LEU A 16 36.69 -32.65 -38.15
N LYS A 17 35.49 -33.04 -38.62
CA LYS A 17 34.95 -34.40 -38.48
C LYS A 17 35.34 -35.31 -39.65
N GLU A 18 35.49 -34.77 -40.86
CA GLU A 18 35.79 -35.55 -42.08
C GLU A 18 37.28 -35.90 -42.22
N ASP A 19 38.19 -35.07 -41.71
CA ASP A 19 39.62 -35.37 -41.76
C ASP A 19 40.06 -36.36 -40.67
N GLU A 20 40.63 -37.49 -41.11
CA GLU A 20 41.16 -38.58 -40.26
C GLU A 20 42.25 -38.10 -39.27
N TYR A 21 42.87 -36.95 -39.56
CA TYR A 21 43.86 -36.27 -38.71
C TYR A 21 43.22 -35.38 -37.63
N PHE A 22 42.16 -34.62 -37.95
CA PHE A 22 41.55 -33.68 -37.01
C PHE A 22 40.55 -34.33 -36.05
N SER A 23 39.92 -35.45 -36.45
CA SER A 23 39.05 -36.26 -35.60
C SER A 23 39.76 -36.83 -34.35
N GLN A 24 41.08 -37.00 -34.41
CA GLN A 24 41.92 -37.42 -33.28
C GLN A 24 42.00 -36.36 -32.17
N PHE A 25 41.79 -35.09 -32.50
CA PHE A 25 41.80 -33.97 -31.54
C PHE A 25 40.41 -33.68 -30.96
N ILE A 26 39.33 -34.00 -31.67
CA ILE A 26 37.94 -33.85 -31.22
C ILE A 26 37.57 -34.91 -30.18
N THR A 27 38.12 -36.12 -30.30
CA THR A 27 37.80 -37.25 -29.41
C THR A 27 38.59 -37.13 -28.11
N ASN A 28 38.03 -36.47 -27.10
CA ASN A 28 38.60 -36.34 -25.76
C ASN A 28 38.78 -37.71 -25.07
N LYS A 29 39.89 -38.41 -25.34
CA LYS A 29 40.40 -39.49 -24.50
C LYS A 29 41.68 -39.03 -23.80
N LYS A 30 41.49 -38.45 -22.60
CA LYS A 30 42.51 -38.38 -21.55
C LYS A 30 42.93 -39.80 -21.16
N GLY A 31 43.82 -40.42 -21.92
CA GLY A 31 44.30 -41.76 -21.59
C GLY A 31 44.91 -42.49 -22.77
N ASN A 32 46.23 -42.64 -22.69
CA ASN A 32 47.07 -43.61 -23.39
C ASN A 32 47.41 -43.31 -24.85
N LYS A 33 48.68 -42.90 -24.99
CA LYS A 33 49.58 -43.08 -26.15
C LYS A 33 48.89 -42.88 -27.50
N PHE A 34 49.15 -41.71 -28.10
CA PHE A 34 49.05 -41.49 -29.54
C PHE A 34 49.49 -42.76 -30.27
N LYS A 35 48.53 -43.58 -30.72
CA LYS A 35 48.84 -44.74 -31.53
C LYS A 35 49.39 -44.16 -32.81
N VAL A 36 50.68 -44.38 -33.02
CA VAL A 36 51.44 -44.09 -34.21
C VAL A 36 50.77 -44.82 -35.38
N ASN A 37 49.76 -44.19 -35.95
CA ASN A 37 49.50 -44.23 -37.39
C ASN A 37 49.56 -42.77 -37.84
N ILE A 38 50.75 -42.19 -37.67
CA ILE A 38 51.18 -41.07 -38.50
C ILE A 38 51.26 -41.67 -39.90
N VAL A 39 50.18 -41.53 -40.67
CA VAL A 39 50.25 -41.65 -42.12
C VAL A 39 51.46 -40.85 -42.55
N GLN A 40 52.34 -41.49 -43.33
CA GLN A 40 53.62 -41.01 -43.82
C GLN A 40 53.51 -39.61 -44.48
N LEU A 41 53.42 -38.56 -43.68
CA LEU A 41 53.52 -37.17 -44.11
C LEU A 41 54.66 -36.51 -43.34
N SER A 42 55.45 -35.72 -44.07
CA SER A 42 56.58 -34.97 -43.52
C SER A 42 56.10 -34.04 -42.42
N VAL A 43 56.94 -33.76 -41.42
CA VAL A 43 56.64 -32.84 -40.30
C VAL A 43 56.13 -31.49 -40.80
N ASP A 44 56.63 -31.03 -41.95
CA ASP A 44 56.21 -29.79 -42.61
C ASP A 44 54.76 -29.83 -43.13
N GLU A 45 54.29 -30.99 -43.59
CA GLU A 45 52.91 -31.16 -44.09
C GLU A 45 51.92 -31.27 -42.94
N GLN A 46 52.33 -31.86 -41.80
CA GLN A 46 51.53 -31.89 -40.58
C GLN A 46 51.38 -30.49 -39.97
N LEU A 47 52.48 -29.72 -39.90
CA LEU A 47 52.46 -28.32 -39.50
C LEU A 47 51.63 -27.46 -40.46
N GLY A 48 51.74 -27.69 -41.77
CA GLY A 48 50.95 -27.01 -42.78
C GLY A 48 49.45 -27.28 -42.67
N LYS A 49 49.06 -28.53 -42.36
CA LYS A 49 47.66 -28.87 -42.09
C LYS A 49 47.16 -28.27 -40.78
N LEU A 50 47.94 -28.34 -39.70
CA LEU A 50 47.60 -27.72 -38.42
C LEU A 50 47.39 -26.21 -38.56
N ASN A 51 48.27 -25.52 -39.30
CA ASN A 51 48.17 -24.08 -39.52
C ASN A 51 46.93 -23.72 -40.34
N LYS A 52 46.56 -24.53 -41.34
CA LYS A 52 45.29 -24.37 -42.07
C LYS A 52 44.07 -24.61 -41.19
N GLY A 53 44.12 -25.61 -40.31
CA GLY A 53 43.07 -25.86 -39.33
C GLY A 53 42.96 -24.73 -38.30
N LEU A 54 44.09 -24.17 -37.86
CA LEU A 54 44.13 -23.00 -36.98
C LEU A 54 43.51 -21.78 -37.65
N GLN A 55 43.91 -21.50 -38.89
CA GLN A 55 43.39 -20.37 -39.66
C GLN A 55 41.88 -20.50 -39.93
N TYR A 56 41.39 -21.72 -40.20
CA TYR A 56 39.96 -21.99 -40.35
C TYR A 56 39.18 -21.79 -39.04
N VAL A 57 39.76 -22.22 -37.91
CA VAL A 57 39.15 -21.99 -36.59
C VAL A 57 39.18 -20.50 -36.23
N GLU A 58 40.23 -19.77 -36.56
CA GLU A 58 40.31 -18.31 -36.37
C GLU A 58 39.24 -17.59 -37.21
N GLU A 59 39.06 -17.96 -38.47
CA GLU A 59 38.03 -17.39 -39.36
C GLU A 59 36.62 -17.69 -38.83
N LEU A 60 36.35 -18.94 -38.40
CA LEU A 60 35.09 -19.30 -37.76
C LEU A 60 34.84 -18.53 -36.45
N ILE A 61 35.87 -18.33 -35.62
CA ILE A 61 35.73 -17.55 -34.39
C ILE A 61 35.37 -16.11 -34.75
N CYS A 62 36.02 -15.50 -35.75
CA CYS A 62 35.69 -14.17 -36.21
C CYS A 62 34.25 -14.05 -36.72
N ASP A 63 33.78 -15.01 -37.52
CA ASP A 63 32.42 -15.02 -38.06
C ASP A 63 31.36 -15.18 -36.95
N ILE A 64 31.57 -16.13 -36.03
CA ILE A 64 30.67 -16.34 -34.88
C ILE A 64 30.64 -15.10 -33.98
N THR A 65 31.82 -14.48 -33.79
CA THR A 65 31.95 -13.29 -32.97
C THR A 65 31.22 -12.12 -33.63
N TYR A 66 31.35 -11.95 -34.95
CA TYR A 66 30.64 -10.95 -35.73
C TYR A 66 29.11 -11.14 -35.72
N GLU A 67 28.63 -12.37 -35.88
CA GLU A 67 27.20 -12.68 -35.87
C GLU A 67 26.56 -12.45 -34.48
N ASN A 68 27.23 -12.84 -33.40
CA ASN A 68 26.68 -12.72 -32.06
C ASN A 68 26.81 -11.32 -31.44
N HIS A 69 27.62 -10.43 -32.02
CA HIS A 69 27.81 -9.08 -31.48
C HIS A 69 26.54 -8.23 -31.54
N GLU A 70 25.75 -8.33 -32.62
CA GLU A 70 24.48 -7.61 -32.71
C GLU A 70 23.47 -8.14 -31.70
N GLU A 71 23.39 -9.46 -31.49
CA GLU A 71 22.49 -10.04 -30.50
C GLU A 71 22.87 -9.62 -29.06
N LEU A 72 24.16 -9.66 -28.72
CA LEU A 72 24.63 -9.24 -27.40
C LEU A 72 24.40 -7.74 -27.17
N PHE A 73 24.64 -6.92 -28.18
CA PHE A 73 24.39 -5.48 -28.11
C PHE A 73 22.90 -5.18 -27.95
N ASN A 74 22.05 -5.86 -28.72
CA ASN A 74 20.61 -5.75 -28.56
C ASN A 74 20.17 -6.18 -27.15
N GLN A 75 20.71 -7.27 -26.60
CA GLN A 75 20.42 -7.69 -25.23
C GLN A 75 20.80 -6.64 -24.19
N VAL A 76 21.95 -5.99 -24.33
CA VAL A 76 22.36 -4.89 -23.45
C VAL A 76 21.41 -3.71 -23.56
N MET A 77 21.02 -3.31 -24.78
CA MET A 77 20.05 -2.24 -25.00
C MET A 77 18.67 -2.57 -24.38
N TRP A 78 18.22 -3.82 -24.47
CA TRP A 78 16.99 -4.27 -23.82
C TRP A 78 17.09 -4.20 -22.29
N ILE A 79 18.25 -4.51 -21.71
CA ILE A 79 18.49 -4.39 -20.27
C ILE A 79 18.46 -2.91 -19.83
N GLU A 80 19.12 -2.02 -20.57
CA GLU A 80 19.11 -0.57 -20.29
C GLU A 80 17.69 0.01 -20.37
N ASN A 81 16.91 -0.39 -21.38
CA ASN A 81 15.51 0.01 -21.48
C ASN A 81 14.67 -0.49 -20.30
N LEU A 82 14.92 -1.71 -19.83
CA LEU A 82 14.22 -2.28 -18.69
C LEU A 82 14.58 -1.54 -17.40
N GLU A 83 15.85 -1.20 -17.20
CA GLU A 83 16.31 -0.38 -16.07
C GLU A 83 15.61 0.98 -16.06
N SER A 84 15.50 1.65 -17.22
CA SER A 84 14.77 2.91 -17.33
C SER A 84 13.28 2.78 -16.95
N VAL A 85 12.61 1.68 -17.33
CA VAL A 85 11.22 1.43 -16.94
C VAL A 85 11.10 1.14 -15.44
N ILE A 86 12.07 0.41 -14.85
CA ILE A 86 12.10 0.19 -13.40
C ILE A 86 12.24 1.52 -12.66
N ASP A 87 13.11 2.41 -13.11
CA ASP A 87 13.27 3.74 -12.51
C ASP A 87 11.98 4.56 -12.58
N GLU A 88 11.26 4.50 -13.71
CA GLU A 88 9.97 5.16 -13.85
C GLU A 88 8.92 4.58 -12.87
N ILE A 89 8.87 3.26 -12.73
CA ILE A 89 7.97 2.60 -11.77
C ILE A 89 8.34 2.99 -10.33
N LEU A 90 9.64 3.05 -9.99
CA LEU A 90 10.09 3.47 -8.68
C LEU A 90 9.69 4.91 -8.38
N LEU A 91 9.82 5.83 -9.34
CA LEU A 91 9.36 7.20 -9.21
C LEU A 91 7.83 7.26 -8.98
N GLN A 92 7.06 6.48 -9.74
CA GLN A 92 5.61 6.41 -9.58
C GLN A 92 5.21 5.88 -8.19
N ILE A 93 5.90 4.86 -7.68
CA ILE A 93 5.68 4.33 -6.32
C ILE A 93 5.99 5.41 -5.27
N GLN A 94 7.08 6.15 -5.42
CA GLN A 94 7.42 7.24 -4.50
C GLN A 94 6.35 8.35 -4.51
N ASN A 95 5.85 8.73 -5.68
CA ASN A 95 4.77 9.70 -5.82
C ASN A 95 3.47 9.21 -5.18
N LEU A 96 3.14 7.92 -5.38
CA LEU A 96 1.98 7.29 -4.75
C LEU A 96 2.12 7.29 -3.23
N GLN A 97 3.30 6.92 -2.71
CA GLN A 97 3.58 6.92 -1.28
C GLN A 97 3.43 8.32 -0.68
N SER A 98 3.95 9.36 -1.35
CA SER A 98 3.77 10.75 -0.93
C SER A 98 2.29 11.15 -0.90
N SER A 99 1.53 10.78 -1.93
CA SER A 99 0.08 11.05 -2.01
C SER A 99 -0.70 10.36 -0.90
N ILE A 100 -0.33 9.13 -0.54
CA ILE A 100 -0.93 8.37 0.56
C ILE A 100 -0.64 9.05 1.91
N GLU A 101 0.60 9.49 2.15
CA GLU A 101 0.92 10.19 3.40
C GLU A 101 0.15 11.51 3.52
N LEU A 102 0.01 12.27 2.43
CA LEU A 102 -0.83 13.48 2.41
C LEU A 102 -2.30 13.16 2.69
N LEU A 103 -2.83 12.10 2.09
CA LEU A 103 -4.20 11.65 2.32
C LEU A 103 -4.42 11.24 3.78
N LYS A 104 -3.46 10.53 4.37
CA LYS A 104 -3.49 10.12 5.78
C LYS A 104 -3.52 11.33 6.71
N CYS A 105 -2.66 12.33 6.48
CA CYS A 105 -2.70 13.58 7.23
C CYS A 105 -4.08 14.25 7.12
N LYS A 106 -4.62 14.35 5.90
CA LYS A 106 -5.94 14.95 5.66
C LYS A 106 -7.08 14.20 6.35
N ILE A 107 -7.04 12.87 6.38
CA ILE A 107 -8.03 12.06 7.10
C ILE A 107 -7.97 12.32 8.61
N ILE A 108 -6.77 12.40 9.17
CA ILE A 108 -6.58 12.70 10.59
C ILE A 108 -7.13 14.09 10.93
N ASP A 109 -6.82 15.10 10.11
CA ASP A 109 -7.32 16.46 10.31
C ASP A 109 -8.85 16.52 10.25
N LEU A 110 -9.47 15.86 9.25
CA LEU A 110 -10.92 15.77 9.13
C LEU A 110 -11.54 15.06 10.33
N PHE A 111 -10.91 14.01 10.83
CA PHE A 111 -11.38 13.31 12.02
C PHE A 111 -11.39 14.22 13.26
N VAL A 112 -10.31 14.97 13.49
CA VAL A 112 -10.22 15.92 14.60
C VAL A 112 -11.27 17.03 14.47
N GLN A 113 -11.51 17.53 13.25
CA GLN A 113 -12.55 18.52 12.99
C GLN A 113 -13.95 17.99 13.32
N VAL A 114 -14.29 16.80 12.82
CA VAL A 114 -15.59 16.16 13.09
C VAL A 114 -15.75 15.87 14.58
N GLN A 115 -14.74 15.34 15.24
CA GLN A 115 -14.76 15.08 16.68
C GLN A 115 -15.05 16.37 17.47
N THR A 116 -14.39 17.47 17.11
CA THR A 116 -14.60 18.78 17.73
C THR A 116 -16.05 19.25 17.54
N GLN A 117 -16.58 19.12 16.32
CA GLN A 117 -17.97 19.46 16.02
C GLN A 117 -18.96 18.61 16.82
N VAL A 118 -18.70 17.31 16.97
CA VAL A 118 -19.53 16.40 17.79
C VAL A 118 -19.51 16.81 19.26
N ILE A 119 -18.36 17.20 19.80
CA ILE A 119 -18.25 17.72 21.18
C ILE A 119 -19.08 18.99 21.34
N ILE A 120 -18.97 19.93 20.41
CA ILE A 120 -19.76 21.17 20.43
C ILE A 120 -21.25 20.85 20.33
N LEU A 121 -21.65 19.94 19.44
CA LEU A 121 -23.04 19.54 19.28
C LEU A 121 -23.59 18.89 20.55
N ASN A 122 -22.82 18.03 21.23
CA ASN A 122 -23.24 17.43 22.49
C ASN A 122 -23.41 18.49 23.59
N ARG A 123 -22.51 19.48 23.66
CA ARG A 123 -22.65 20.61 24.60
C ARG A 123 -23.87 21.45 24.28
N LEU A 124 -24.13 21.72 23.00
CA LEU A 124 -25.32 22.44 22.55
C LEU A 124 -26.59 21.64 22.90
N HIS A 125 -26.61 20.33 22.66
CA HIS A 125 -27.74 19.46 22.99
C HIS A 125 -28.03 19.50 24.49
N ALA A 126 -27.00 19.38 25.34
CA ALA A 126 -27.16 19.49 26.79
C ALA A 126 -27.76 20.85 27.20
N ILE A 127 -27.32 21.95 26.58
CA ILE A 127 -27.88 23.29 26.82
C ILE A 127 -29.32 23.39 26.33
N CYS A 128 -29.63 22.86 25.16
CA CYS A 128 -30.99 22.84 24.61
C CYS A 128 -31.94 22.00 25.48
N ASP A 129 -31.48 20.87 26.00
CA ASP A 129 -32.25 20.04 26.94
C ASP A 129 -32.51 20.79 28.24
N LEU A 130 -31.49 21.44 28.81
CA LEU A 130 -31.66 22.32 29.97
C LEU A 130 -32.67 23.44 29.70
N LEU A 131 -32.57 24.12 28.55
CA LEU A 131 -33.50 25.17 28.17
C LEU A 131 -34.93 24.64 28.02
N ARG A 132 -35.11 23.47 27.41
CA ARG A 132 -36.41 22.81 27.27
C ARG A 132 -37.00 22.44 28.63
N LYS A 133 -36.17 21.92 29.54
CA LYS A 133 -36.56 21.64 30.94
C LYS A 133 -37.00 22.93 31.64
N ILE A 134 -36.25 24.02 31.53
CA ILE A 134 -36.60 25.33 32.11
C ILE A 134 -37.93 25.85 31.57
N MET A 135 -38.12 25.83 30.25
CA MET A 135 -39.35 26.29 29.61
C MET A 135 -40.55 25.44 30.04
N ARG A 136 -40.39 24.11 30.13
CA ARG A 136 -41.43 23.20 30.61
C ARG A 136 -41.81 23.51 32.05
N THR A 137 -40.81 23.66 32.93
CA THR A 137 -41.01 24.05 34.33
C THR A 137 -41.75 25.38 34.43
N GLN A 138 -41.33 26.40 33.69
CA GLN A 138 -42.01 27.70 33.68
C GLN A 138 -43.46 27.60 33.21
N SER A 139 -43.73 26.87 32.12
CA SER A 139 -45.08 26.65 31.63
C SER A 139 -45.96 25.92 32.65
N LEU A 140 -45.43 24.91 33.34
CA LEU A 140 -46.16 24.19 34.39
C LEU A 140 -46.46 25.10 35.58
N THR A 141 -45.51 25.93 36.01
CA THR A 141 -45.72 26.87 37.12
C THR A 141 -46.79 27.91 36.83
N LEU A 142 -46.88 28.41 35.59
CA LEU A 142 -47.95 29.31 35.17
C LEU A 142 -49.32 28.61 35.16
N GLN A 143 -49.38 27.36 34.71
CA GLN A 143 -50.64 26.58 34.69
C GLN A 143 -51.14 26.21 36.09
N VAL A 144 -50.24 25.99 37.05
CA VAL A 144 -50.57 25.79 38.48
C VAL A 144 -51.19 27.04 39.11
N LEU A 145 -50.72 28.22 38.72
CA LEU A 145 -51.24 29.49 39.24
C LEU A 145 -52.67 29.81 38.74
N ASP A 146 -53.05 29.28 37.57
CA ASP A 146 -54.26 29.66 36.84
C ASP A 146 -55.42 28.64 36.95
N LYS A 147 -55.19 27.42 37.47
CA LYS A 147 -56.18 26.32 37.48
C LYS A 147 -56.55 25.82 38.89
N GLU A 148 -57.79 25.34 39.01
CA GLU A 148 -58.36 24.73 40.23
C GLU A 148 -57.54 23.53 40.76
N ILE A 149 -57.53 23.43 42.09
CA ILE A 149 -56.68 22.62 42.99
C ILE A 149 -56.47 21.15 42.55
N MET A 150 -57.42 20.53 41.86
CA MET A 150 -57.36 19.11 41.46
C MET A 150 -56.42 18.83 40.28
N LEU A 151 -56.41 19.68 39.25
CA LEU A 151 -55.44 19.55 38.14
C LEU A 151 -54.05 20.04 38.55
N SER A 152 -54.00 20.98 39.49
CA SER A 152 -52.77 21.46 40.11
C SER A 152 -51.97 20.32 40.75
N SER A 153 -52.63 19.33 41.38
CA SER A 153 -51.94 18.19 42.02
C SER A 153 -51.02 17.40 41.05
N ASN A 154 -51.49 17.10 39.83
CA ASN A 154 -50.69 16.38 38.83
C ASN A 154 -49.53 17.23 38.28
N PHE A 155 -49.78 18.52 38.02
CA PHE A 155 -48.72 19.45 37.61
C PHE A 155 -47.69 19.69 38.73
N MET A 156 -48.13 19.67 39.98
CA MET A 156 -47.29 19.78 41.16
C MET A 156 -46.42 18.54 41.37
N PHE A 157 -46.96 17.35 41.09
CA PHE A 157 -46.19 16.11 41.09
C PHE A 157 -45.12 16.13 39.99
N GLU A 158 -45.48 16.55 38.77
CA GLU A 158 -44.53 16.66 37.65
C GLU A 158 -43.44 17.71 37.91
N ILE A 159 -43.77 18.87 38.50
CA ILE A 159 -42.77 19.87 38.90
C ILE A 159 -41.85 19.30 39.98
N ARG A 160 -42.37 18.53 40.94
CA ARG A 160 -41.56 17.90 42.00
C ARG A 160 -40.60 16.86 41.43
N GLU A 161 -41.04 16.08 40.44
CA GLU A 161 -40.19 15.13 39.72
C GLU A 161 -39.08 15.86 38.94
N LEU A 162 -39.43 16.93 38.22
CA LEU A 162 -38.45 17.79 37.53
C LEU A 162 -37.51 18.53 38.49
N MET A 163 -37.93 18.79 39.74
CA MET A 163 -37.07 19.35 40.78
C MET A 163 -36.05 18.33 41.30
N GLU A 164 -36.32 17.02 41.16
CA GLU A 164 -35.40 15.97 41.61
C GLU A 164 -34.26 15.69 40.62
N ASP A 165 -34.44 16.08 39.36
CA ASP A 165 -33.43 16.02 38.30
C ASP A 165 -32.13 16.74 38.71
N LYS A 166 -31.01 16.01 38.61
CA LYS A 166 -29.67 16.51 38.97
C LYS A 166 -29.28 17.76 38.18
N ASP A 167 -29.62 17.80 36.89
CA ASP A 167 -29.26 18.90 35.98
C ASP A 167 -29.89 20.24 36.38
N LEU A 168 -31.07 20.21 36.99
CA LEU A 168 -31.81 21.41 37.41
C LEU A 168 -31.41 21.85 38.82
N LYS A 169 -31.01 20.91 39.70
CA LYS A 169 -30.50 21.21 41.05
C LYS A 169 -29.19 21.99 41.03
N GLU A 170 -28.34 21.75 40.03
CA GLU A 170 -27.07 22.45 39.87
C GLU A 170 -27.27 23.94 39.51
N ILE A 171 -28.42 24.30 38.93
CA ILE A 171 -28.79 25.68 38.64
C ILE A 171 -29.40 26.33 39.89
N THR A 172 -28.54 26.97 40.69
CA THR A 172 -28.86 27.56 42.01
C THR A 172 -29.97 28.62 41.99
N PHE A 173 -30.16 29.34 40.88
CA PHE A 173 -31.24 30.33 40.73
C PHE A 173 -32.61 29.66 40.59
N LEU A 174 -32.71 28.63 39.74
CA LEU A 174 -33.96 27.89 39.51
C LEU A 174 -34.36 27.10 40.74
N SER A 175 -33.41 26.46 41.41
CA SER A 175 -33.70 25.75 42.66
C SER A 175 -34.25 26.67 43.74
N LYS A 176 -33.71 27.88 43.87
CA LYS A 176 -34.21 28.90 44.82
C LYS A 176 -35.63 29.36 44.48
N ASP A 177 -35.96 29.55 43.21
CA ASP A 177 -37.31 29.97 42.79
C ASP A 177 -38.32 28.82 42.88
N LEU A 178 -37.90 27.59 42.62
CA LEU A 178 -38.72 26.40 42.81
C LEU A 178 -39.02 26.12 44.29
N ILE A 179 -38.05 26.33 45.18
CA ILE A 179 -38.27 26.26 46.64
C ILE A 179 -39.29 27.31 47.09
N LYS A 180 -39.21 28.55 46.58
CA LYS A 180 -40.20 29.59 46.88
C LYS A 180 -41.60 29.21 46.39
N LEU A 181 -41.71 28.62 45.20
CA LEU A 181 -42.99 28.17 44.65
C LEU A 181 -43.57 26.99 45.46
N SER A 182 -42.74 26.04 45.90
CA SER A 182 -43.15 24.97 46.82
C SER A 182 -43.73 25.55 48.12
N ASN A 183 -43.04 26.52 48.73
CA ASN A 183 -43.49 27.16 49.96
C ASN A 183 -44.78 28.00 49.78
N LEU A 184 -44.98 28.61 48.61
CA LEU A 184 -46.22 29.29 48.24
C LEU A 184 -47.37 28.30 48.03
N CYS A 185 -47.10 27.15 47.43
CA CYS A 185 -48.11 26.11 47.19
C CYS A 185 -48.52 25.39 48.48
N GLU A 186 -47.58 25.14 49.41
CA GLU A 186 -47.91 24.58 50.74
C GLU A 186 -48.79 25.52 51.56
N LYS A 187 -48.59 26.85 51.43
CA LYS A 187 -49.46 27.85 52.06
C LYS A 187 -50.87 27.91 51.44
N ASN A 188 -51.00 27.69 50.14
CA ASN A 188 -52.29 27.68 49.44
C ASN A 188 -53.09 26.37 49.62
N LEU A 189 -52.48 25.31 50.16
CA LEU A 189 -53.14 24.03 50.49
C LEU A 189 -53.62 23.96 51.96
N LEU A 190 -53.17 24.89 52.82
CA LEU A 190 -53.45 24.94 54.27
C LEU A 190 -54.37 26.12 54.68
N GLY A 191 -54.84 26.92 53.74
CA GLY A 191 -55.88 27.95 53.93
C GLY A 191 -57.13 27.60 53.12
#